data_AF-A0A3B8RB85-F1
#
_entry.id   AF-A0A3B8RB85-F1
#
_cell.length_a   1.000
_cell.length_b   1.000
_cell.length_c   1.000
_cell.angle_alpha   90.00
_cell.angle_beta   90.00
_cell.angle_gamma   90.00
#
_symmetry.space_group_name_H-M   'P 1'
#
loop_
_entity.id
_entity.type
_entity.pdbx_description
1 polymer ?
#
loop_
_entity_poly.entity_id
_entity_poly.type
_entity_poly.pdbx_seq_one_letter_code
_entity_poly.pdbx_strand_id
1 'polypeptide(L)'
;MSTPNLSIAGTPAASPLGYFSWTSGQLGRDPYYILVVIYIFFPYFSSVVVGDPVYGQTLIGYLNAAAGAFLALTIPFLGAIADKQGRRKPWIAGTVIFMGVGACLLWLITP
;
A
#
# COMPACT_ATOMS: atom_id res chain seq x y z
N MET A 1 37.87 0.23 21.62
CA MET A 1 36.74 -0.53 21.06
C MET A 1 35.57 0.43 20.91
N SER A 2 35.22 0.83 19.68
CA SER A 2 34.04 1.64 19.42
C SER A 2 32.80 0.79 19.73
N THR A 3 31.95 1.26 20.64
CA THR A 3 30.67 0.63 20.95
C THR A 3 29.86 0.45 19.66
N PRO A 4 29.39 -0.78 19.35
CA PRO A 4 28.55 -0.97 18.18
C PRO A 4 27.27 -0.15 18.32
N ASN A 5 26.91 0.61 17.28
CA ASN A 5 25.62 1.28 17.22
C ASN A 5 24.53 0.21 17.05
N LEU A 6 23.95 -0.21 18.17
CA LEU A 6 22.89 -1.19 18.23
C LEU A 6 21.54 -0.49 18.09
N SER A 7 20.62 -1.11 17.36
CA SER A 7 19.22 -0.71 17.34
C SER A 7 18.53 -1.10 18.65
N ILE A 8 17.30 -0.61 18.86
CA ILE A 8 16.47 -0.98 20.02
C ILE A 8 16.17 -2.49 20.08
N ALA A 9 16.28 -3.18 18.94
CA ALA A 9 16.09 -4.63 18.81
C ALA A 9 17.39 -5.43 19.08
N GLY A 10 18.50 -4.77 19.45
CA GLY A 10 19.80 -5.42 19.69
C GLY A 10 20.53 -5.87 18.42
N THR A 11 19.96 -5.66 17.23
CA THR A 11 20.64 -5.89 15.94
C THR A 11 21.46 -4.66 15.52
N PRO A 12 22.45 -4.79 14.63
CA PRO A 12 23.18 -3.64 14.08
C PRO A 12 22.22 -2.57 13.54
N ALA A 13 22.47 -1.30 13.88
CA ALA A 13 21.67 -0.19 13.37
C ALA A 13 21.71 -0.15 11.83
N ALA A 14 20.56 0.18 11.22
CA ALA A 14 20.49 0.37 9.77
C ALA A 14 21.41 1.52 9.34
N SER A 15 21.94 1.44 8.11
CA SER A 15 22.71 2.55 7.55
C SER A 15 21.82 3.78 7.33
N PRO A 16 22.39 5.00 7.26
CA PRO A 16 21.64 6.22 6.92
C PRO A 16 20.78 6.07 5.66
N LEU A 17 21.33 5.42 4.62
CA LEU A 17 20.60 5.10 3.39
C LEU A 17 19.43 4.15 3.60
N GLY A 18 19.52 3.23 4.57
CA GLY A 18 18.42 2.35 4.98
C GLY A 18 17.24 3.14 5.55
N TYR A 19 17.52 4.14 6.39
CA TYR A 19 16.47 5.02 6.92
C TYR A 19 15.83 5.86 5.81
N PHE A 20 16.63 6.48 4.93
CA PHE A 20 16.10 7.26 3.81
C PHE A 20 15.30 6.43 2.81
N SER A 21 15.76 5.22 2.50
CA SER A 21 15.01 4.30 1.61
C SER A 21 13.70 3.84 2.23
N TRP A 22 13.66 3.68 3.55
CA TRP A 22 12.44 3.28 4.26
C TRP A 22 11.44 4.43 4.34
N THR A 23 11.91 5.63 4.69
CA THR A 23 11.05 6.82 4.79
C THR A 23 10.50 7.24 3.43
N SER A 24 11.29 7.17 2.35
CA SER A 24 10.81 7.45 1.00
C SER A 24 9.75 6.44 0.53
N GLY A 25 9.91 5.15 0.86
CA GLY A 25 8.92 4.13 0.58
C GLY A 25 7.58 4.38 1.28
N GLN A 26 7.61 4.77 2.56
CA GLN A 26 6.40 5.16 3.29
C GLN A 26 5.80 6.46 2.73
N LEU A 27 6.64 7.45 2.41
CA LEU A 27 6.21 8.73 1.85
C LEU A 27 5.49 8.58 0.52
N GLY A 28 5.82 7.60 -0.32
CA GLY A 28 5.05 7.33 -1.53
C GLY A 28 3.71 6.63 -1.25
N ARG A 29 3.75 5.60 -0.38
CA ARG A 29 2.61 4.72 -0.11
C ARG A 29 1.47 5.43 0.62
N ASP A 30 1.78 6.12 1.71
CA ASP A 30 0.77 6.62 2.65
C ASP A 30 -0.07 7.74 2.04
N PRO A 31 0.51 8.77 1.38
CA PRO A 31 -0.25 9.81 0.71
C PRO A 31 -1.04 9.29 -0.49
N TYR A 32 -0.50 8.32 -1.24
CA TYR A 32 -1.25 7.71 -2.34
C TYR A 32 -2.55 7.08 -1.84
N TYR A 33 -2.48 6.22 -0.82
CA TYR A 33 -3.67 5.54 -0.35
C TYR A 33 -4.62 6.51 0.38
N ILE A 34 -4.10 7.34 1.27
CA ILE A 34 -4.95 8.21 2.10
C ILE A 34 -5.50 9.38 1.29
N LEU A 35 -4.66 10.14 0.59
CA LEU A 35 -5.11 11.33 -0.13
C LEU A 35 -5.78 10.96 -1.44
N VAL A 36 -5.10 10.17 -2.29
CA VAL A 36 -5.59 9.92 -3.66
C VAL A 36 -6.78 8.96 -3.63
N VAL A 37 -6.68 7.82 -2.95
CA VAL A 37 -7.75 6.81 -2.96
C VAL A 37 -8.92 7.22 -2.06
N ILE A 38 -8.65 7.47 -0.77
CA ILE A 38 -9.74 7.70 0.20
C ILE A 38 -10.37 9.09 0.05
N TYR A 39 -9.56 10.16 0.00
CA TYR A 39 -10.10 11.52 0.05
C TYR A 39 -10.46 12.13 -1.31
N ILE A 40 -9.85 11.66 -2.41
CA ILE A 40 -10.11 12.21 -3.75
C ILE A 40 -10.97 11.25 -4.56
N PHE A 41 -10.52 10.01 -4.74
CA PHE A 41 -11.14 9.07 -5.68
C PHE A 41 -12.49 8.55 -5.19
N PHE A 42 -12.63 8.14 -3.93
CA PHE A 42 -13.92 7.63 -3.42
C PHE A 42 -15.05 8.66 -3.52
N PRO A 43 -14.88 9.94 -3.12
CA PRO A 43 -15.91 10.96 -3.34
C PRO A 43 -16.20 11.20 -4.82
N TYR A 44 -15.17 11.27 -5.66
CA TYR A 44 -15.34 11.46 -7.11
C TYR A 44 -16.13 10.31 -7.75
N PHE A 45 -15.82 9.07 -7.39
CA PHE A 45 -16.51 7.89 -7.88
C PHE A 45 -18.00 7.89 -7.50
N SER A 46 -18.31 8.14 -6.22
CA SER A 46 -19.70 8.14 -5.76
C SER A 46 -20.52 9.31 -6.30
N SER A 47 -19.93 10.49 -6.45
CA SER A 47 -20.66 11.70 -6.85
C SER A 47 -20.72 11.93 -8.36
N VAL A 48 -19.65 11.62 -9.09
CA VAL A 48 -19.52 11.96 -10.52
C VAL A 48 -19.69 10.73 -11.42
N VAL A 49 -19.02 9.62 -11.10
CA VAL A 49 -19.06 8.41 -11.95
C VAL A 49 -20.36 7.64 -11.77
N VAL A 50 -20.81 7.49 -10.52
CA VAL A 50 -22.07 6.80 -10.21
C VAL A 50 -23.27 7.76 -10.25
N GLY A 51 -23.07 9.03 -9.92
CA GLY A 51 -24.12 10.06 -9.89
C GLY A 51 -25.08 9.99 -8.70
N ASP A 52 -25.13 8.87 -7.97
CA ASP A 52 -25.87 8.69 -6.72
C ASP A 52 -24.90 8.41 -5.55
N PRO A 53 -24.73 9.34 -4.60
CA PRO A 53 -23.85 9.17 -3.46
C PRO A 53 -24.15 7.95 -2.58
N VAL A 54 -25.42 7.56 -2.43
CA VAL A 54 -25.83 6.44 -1.57
C VAL A 54 -25.49 5.11 -2.23
N TYR A 55 -25.84 4.98 -3.52
CA TYR A 55 -25.51 3.79 -4.30
C TYR A 55 -24.00 3.66 -4.52
N GLY A 56 -23.29 4.76 -4.80
CA GLY A 56 -21.83 4.80 -4.93
C GLY A 56 -21.11 4.36 -3.66
N GLN A 57 -21.58 4.83 -2.49
CA GLN A 57 -21.04 4.40 -1.21
C GLN A 57 -21.26 2.90 -0.96
N THR A 58 -22.41 2.37 -1.38
CA THR A 58 -22.71 0.93 -1.27
C THR A 58 -21.74 0.12 -2.12
N LEU A 59 -21.44 0.57 -3.35
CA LEU A 59 -20.50 -0.10 -4.25
C LEU A 59 -19.06 -0.08 -3.72
N ILE A 60 -18.61 1.04 -3.15
CA ILE A 60 -17.32 1.13 -2.44
C ILE A 60 -17.28 0.15 -1.25
N GLY A 61 -18.39 0.01 -0.52
CA GLY A 61 -18.53 -0.97 0.55
C GLY A 61 -18.32 -2.41 0.07
N TYR A 62 -18.97 -2.79 -1.04
CA TYR A 62 -18.76 -4.10 -1.66
C TYR A 62 -17.33 -4.30 -2.16
N LEU A 63 -16.73 -3.26 -2.74
CA LEU A 63 -15.34 -3.30 -3.19
C LEU A 63 -14.38 -3.59 -2.02
N ASN A 64 -14.55 -2.90 -0.89
CA ASN A 64 -13.75 -3.12 0.31
C ASN A 64 -13.98 -4.51 0.92
N ALA A 65 -15.22 -5.00 0.92
CA ALA A 65 -15.53 -6.35 1.40
C ALA A 65 -14.87 -7.43 0.53
N ALA A 66 -14.94 -7.28 -0.79
CA ALA A 66 -14.29 -8.20 -1.74
C ALA A 66 -12.76 -8.14 -1.61
N ALA A 67 -12.17 -6.94 -1.48
CA ALA A 67 -10.74 -6.76 -1.25
C ALA A 67 -10.30 -7.41 0.08
N GLY A 68 -11.08 -7.25 1.15
CA GLY A 68 -10.83 -7.89 2.45
C GLY A 68 -10.92 -9.42 2.38
N ALA A 69 -11.90 -9.97 1.67
CA ALA A 69 -12.01 -11.40 1.44
C ALA A 69 -10.82 -11.95 0.63
N PHE A 70 -10.44 -11.26 -0.45
CA PHE A 70 -9.27 -11.61 -1.25
C PHE A 70 -7.98 -11.57 -0.42
N LEU A 71 -7.83 -10.54 0.42
CA LEU A 71 -6.71 -10.43 1.34
C LEU A 71 -6.70 -11.59 2.33
N ALA A 72 -7.83 -11.94 2.94
CA ALA A 72 -7.92 -13.05 3.89
C ALA A 72 -7.51 -14.40 3.29
N LEU A 73 -7.83 -14.63 2.01
CA LEU A 73 -7.42 -15.83 1.28
C LEU A 73 -5.94 -15.82 0.89
N THR A 74 -5.37 -14.65 0.58
CA THR A 74 -4.00 -14.52 0.08
C THR A 74 -2.95 -14.32 1.17
N ILE A 75 -3.34 -13.80 2.35
CA ILE A 75 -2.45 -13.50 3.47
C ILE A 75 -1.69 -14.72 4.04
N PRO A 76 -2.24 -15.95 4.17
CA PRO A 76 -1.43 -17.07 4.67
C PRO A 76 -0.30 -17.44 3.71
N PHE A 77 -0.50 -17.30 2.40
CA PHE A 77 0.51 -17.63 1.40
C PHE A 77 1.54 -16.50 1.26
N LEU A 78 1.08 -15.27 1.03
CA LEU A 78 1.93 -14.10 0.87
C LEU A 78 2.72 -13.78 2.15
N GLY A 79 2.07 -13.90 3.31
CA GLY A 79 2.71 -13.73 4.62
C GLY A 79 3.79 -14.78 4.86
N ALA A 80 3.49 -16.06 4.61
CA ALA A 80 4.48 -17.12 4.78
C ALA A 80 5.69 -16.96 3.84
N ILE A 81 5.50 -16.41 2.64
CA ILE A 81 6.62 -16.12 1.73
C ILE A 81 7.42 -14.89 2.19
N ALA A 82 6.75 -13.88 2.74
CA ALA A 82 7.40 -12.69 3.30
C ALA A 82 8.21 -12.98 4.57
N ASP A 83 7.74 -13.95 5.38
CA ASP A 83 8.40 -14.36 6.64
C ASP A 83 9.67 -15.20 6.39
N LYS A 84 9.77 -15.89 5.25
CA LYS A 84 11.04 -16.49 4.83
C LYS A 84 12.04 -15.35 4.61
N GLN A 85 13.14 -15.35 5.37
CA GLN A 85 14.25 -14.40 5.34
C GLN A 85 15.02 -14.39 3.99
N GLY A 86 14.32 -14.16 2.88
CA GLY A 86 14.89 -13.99 1.54
C GLY A 86 15.20 -12.53 1.24
N ARG A 87 15.54 -12.26 -0.03
CA ARG A 87 15.73 -10.89 -0.54
C ARG A 87 14.41 -10.12 -0.42
N ARG A 88 14.34 -9.17 0.51
CA ARG A 88 13.14 -8.33 0.77
C ARG A 88 12.87 -7.30 -0.33
N LYS A 89 13.91 -6.85 -1.04
CA LYS A 89 13.83 -5.77 -2.04
C LYS A 89 12.90 -6.08 -3.24
N PRO A 90 12.93 -7.28 -3.85
CA PRO A 90 11.98 -7.65 -4.91
C PRO A 90 10.50 -7.60 -4.49
N TRP A 91 10.18 -8.01 -3.25
CA TRP A 91 8.82 -7.97 -2.73
C TRP A 91 8.28 -6.55 -2.60
N ILE A 92 9.10 -5.66 -2.05
CA ILE A 92 8.78 -4.22 -1.94
C ILE A 92 8.65 -3.59 -3.33
N ALA A 93 9.54 -3.94 -4.27
CA ALA A 93 9.45 -3.44 -5.64
C ALA A 93 8.16 -3.90 -6.33
N GLY A 94 7.80 -5.18 -6.19
CA GLY A 94 6.58 -5.74 -6.77
C GLY A 94 5.31 -5.06 -6.25
N THR A 95 5.21 -4.82 -4.94
CA THR A 95 4.05 -4.12 -4.36
C THR A 95 3.98 -2.66 -4.80
N VAL A 96 5.12 -1.94 -4.85
CA VAL A 96 5.15 -0.56 -5.32
C VAL A 96 4.79 -0.45 -6.81
N ILE A 97 5.29 -1.36 -7.64
CA ILE A 97 4.93 -1.40 -9.08
C ILE A 97 3.43 -1.65 -9.23
N PHE A 98 2.87 -2.63 -8.50
CA PHE A 98 1.44 -2.92 -8.54
C PHE A 98 0.60 -1.71 -8.14
N MET A 99 1.00 -1.00 -7.08
CA MET A 99 0.36 0.25 -6.67
C MET A 99 0.47 1.34 -7.74
N GLY A 100 1.64 1.48 -8.38
CA GLY A 100 1.86 2.44 -9.47
C GLY A 100 0.99 2.17 -10.69
N VAL A 101 0.85 0.89 -11.08
CA VAL A 101 -0.09 0.48 -12.14
C VAL A 101 -1.52 0.84 -11.76
N GLY A 102 -1.94 0.55 -10.52
CA GLY A 102 -3.25 0.95 -10.01
C GLY A 102 -3.47 2.47 -10.11
N ALA A 103 -2.48 3.27 -9.73
CA ALA A 103 -2.52 4.73 -9.85
C ALA A 103 -2.69 5.19 -11.30
N CYS A 104 -1.97 4.59 -12.24
CA CYS A 104 -2.11 4.88 -13.67
C CYS A 104 -3.49 4.48 -14.21
N LEU A 105 -4.08 3.40 -13.72
CA LEU A 105 -5.41 2.97 -14.15
C LEU A 105 -6.51 3.92 -13.69
N LEU A 106 -6.35 4.61 -12.56
CA LEU A 106 -7.30 5.64 -12.12
C LEU A 106 -7.46 6.77 -13.14
N TRP A 107 -6.42 7.04 -13.95
CA TRP A 107 -6.49 8.04 -15.02
C TRP A 107 -7.49 7.69 -16.12
N LEU A 108 -7.75 6.41 -16.34
CA LEU A 108 -8.64 5.94 -17.41
C LEU A 108 -10.12 5.98 -17.03
N ILE A 109 -10.44 6.33 -15.78
CA ILE A 109 -11.82 6.40 -15.36
C ILE A 109 -12.47 7.65 -15.97
N THR A 110 -13.50 7.43 -16.77
CA THR A 110 -14.37 8.50 -17.29
C THR A 110 -15.70 8.44 -16.55
N PRO A 111 -16.37 9.59 -16.34
CA PRO A 111 -17.71 9.63 -15.79
C PRO A 111 -18.73 8.95 -16.72
#